data_AF-A0A8F4FUP9-F1
#
_entry.id   AF-A0A8F4FUP9-F1
#
_cell.length_a   1.000
_cell.length_b   1.000
_cell.length_c   1.000
_cell.angle_alpha   90.00
_cell.angle_beta   90.00
_cell.angle_gamma   90.00
#
_symmetry.space_group_name_H-M   'P 1'
#
loop_
_entity.id
_entity.type
_entity.pdbx_description
1 polymer ?
#
loop_
_entity_poly.entity_id
_entity_poly.type
_entity_poly.pdbx_seq_one_letter_code
_entity_poly.pdbx_strand_id
1 'polypeptide(L)'
;MAPFPIRPRTEADLDGVADLLLASHHSHAYPVALPPDLRAWGAGDDVVAGWVATDPEAGDEVVGHAVLTDAHDDAATDQWVAATGLARDELVVVRRLLVHARIQGTGTGRALLATAVDAAHALGRRPVLDMADNLAEAEVLYRKTGFELVGAYDLDLTEHLPPGSDLADGDAVGPEVGRTRTHHLHVLTWIGPQVPDRHP
;
A
#
# COMPACT_ATOMS: atom_id res chain seq x y z
N MET A 1 10.40 19.73 -6.43
CA MET A 1 11.31 18.56 -6.33
C MET A 1 10.91 17.83 -5.07
N ALA A 2 10.71 16.50 -5.12
CA ALA A 2 10.46 15.75 -3.88
C ALA A 2 11.71 15.87 -2.99
N PRO A 3 11.56 16.11 -1.68
CA PRO A 3 12.72 16.28 -0.79
C PRO A 3 13.54 15.00 -0.66
N PHE A 4 12.94 13.85 -0.95
CA PHE A 4 13.57 12.54 -1.00
C PHE A 4 13.52 12.00 -2.45
N PRO A 5 14.66 11.65 -3.07
CA PRO A 5 14.69 11.07 -4.41
C PRO A 5 13.87 9.79 -4.50
N ILE A 6 13.06 9.68 -5.54
CA ILE A 6 12.28 8.47 -5.84
C ILE A 6 12.91 7.77 -7.04
N ARG A 7 13.12 6.46 -6.92
CA ARG A 7 13.68 5.62 -7.98
C ARG A 7 13.03 4.22 -7.99
N PRO A 8 13.14 3.48 -9.11
CA PRO A 8 12.77 2.07 -9.12
C PRO A 8 13.47 1.31 -7.99
N ARG A 9 12.70 0.43 -7.33
CA ARG A 9 13.19 -0.48 -6.30
C ARG A 9 14.02 -1.59 -6.95
N THR A 10 15.10 -1.96 -6.28
CA THR A 10 16.00 -3.05 -6.63
C THR A 10 16.07 -4.07 -5.50
N GLU A 11 16.67 -5.23 -5.75
CA GLU A 11 16.90 -6.26 -4.74
C GLU A 11 17.69 -5.75 -3.52
N ALA A 12 18.61 -4.80 -3.75
CA ALA A 12 19.43 -4.20 -2.70
C ALA A 12 18.63 -3.33 -1.72
N ASP A 13 17.40 -2.92 -2.09
CA ASP A 13 16.55 -2.09 -1.25
C ASP A 13 15.70 -2.91 -0.27
N LEU A 14 15.60 -4.23 -0.44
CA LEU A 14 14.61 -5.05 0.28
C LEU A 14 14.83 -5.10 1.78
N ASP A 15 16.09 -5.03 2.23
CA ASP A 15 16.39 -4.96 3.66
C ASP A 15 15.88 -3.62 4.23
N GLY A 16 16.11 -2.51 3.52
CA GLY A 16 15.58 -1.20 3.91
C GLY A 16 14.05 -1.11 3.82
N VAL A 17 13.43 -1.84 2.89
CA VAL A 17 11.96 -1.97 2.85
C VAL A 17 11.44 -2.74 4.06
N ALA A 18 12.13 -3.82 4.47
CA ALA A 18 11.77 -4.57 5.68
C ALA A 18 11.88 -3.69 6.94
N ASP A 19 12.93 -2.88 7.05
CA ASP A 19 13.11 -1.92 8.14
C ASP A 19 11.98 -0.87 8.16
N LEU A 20 11.63 -0.31 6.99
CA LEU A 20 10.52 0.64 6.85
C LEU A 20 9.17 0.01 7.26
N LEU A 21 8.93 -1.25 6.88
CA LEU A 21 7.71 -1.99 7.26
C LEU A 21 7.63 -2.21 8.77
N LEU A 22 8.74 -2.56 9.40
CA LEU A 22 8.82 -2.71 10.85
C LEU A 22 8.56 -1.37 11.56
N ALA A 23 9.19 -0.28 11.10
CA ALA A 23 8.95 1.05 11.64
C ALA A 23 7.50 1.51 11.46
N SER A 24 6.88 1.18 10.32
CA SER A 24 5.46 1.44 10.05
C SER A 24 4.55 0.63 10.99
N HIS A 25 4.90 -0.62 11.32
CA HIS A 25 4.11 -1.43 12.25
C HIS A 25 4.03 -0.76 13.62
N HIS A 26 5.15 -0.24 14.12
CA HIS A 26 5.20 0.44 15.41
C HIS A 26 4.46 1.79 15.44
N SER A 27 4.35 2.48 14.31
CA SER A 27 3.79 3.84 14.26
C SER A 27 2.33 3.89 13.77
N HIS A 28 1.95 2.97 12.89
CA HIS A 28 0.66 2.99 12.19
C HIS A 28 -0.08 1.64 12.25
N ALA A 29 0.42 0.68 13.04
CA ALA A 29 -0.10 -0.69 13.09
C ALA A 29 -0.22 -1.34 11.70
N TYR A 30 0.69 -0.99 10.78
CA TYR A 30 0.77 -1.59 9.45
C TYR A 30 2.20 -2.06 9.13
N PRO A 31 2.40 -3.33 8.72
CA PRO A 31 1.40 -4.38 8.60
C PRO A 31 0.74 -4.70 9.94
N VAL A 32 -0.54 -5.09 9.98
CA VAL A 32 -1.23 -5.33 11.27
C VAL A 32 -0.58 -6.47 12.06
N ALA A 33 -0.09 -7.48 11.36
CA ALA A 33 0.77 -8.51 11.91
C ALA A 33 2.05 -8.61 11.09
N LEU A 34 3.16 -8.78 11.80
CA LEU A 34 4.46 -8.92 11.17
C LEU A 34 4.62 -10.35 10.62
N PRO A 35 4.79 -10.51 9.29
CA PRO A 35 5.16 -11.80 8.74
C PRO A 35 6.56 -12.22 9.25
N PRO A 36 6.83 -13.52 9.36
CA PRO A 36 8.12 -14.03 9.86
C PRO A 36 9.30 -13.62 8.98
N ASP A 37 9.06 -13.38 7.69
CA ASP A 37 10.03 -12.86 6.74
C ASP A 37 9.50 -11.57 6.09
N LEU A 38 9.81 -10.43 6.73
CA LEU A 38 9.45 -9.10 6.24
C LEU A 38 10.13 -8.75 4.92
N ARG A 39 11.33 -9.27 4.67
CA ARG A 39 12.08 -9.02 3.45
C ARG A 39 11.39 -9.68 2.27
N ALA A 40 11.06 -10.96 2.38
CA ALA A 40 10.30 -11.69 1.36
C ALA A 40 8.91 -11.10 1.16
N TRP A 41 8.21 -10.76 2.24
CA TRP A 41 6.89 -10.15 2.14
C TRP A 41 6.92 -8.74 1.53
N GLY A 42 7.96 -7.97 1.81
CA GLY A 42 8.24 -6.68 1.18
C GLY A 42 8.57 -6.83 -0.30
N ALA A 43 9.32 -7.87 -0.68
CA ALA A 43 9.62 -8.19 -2.07
C ALA A 43 8.34 -8.43 -2.87
N GLY A 44 7.44 -9.28 -2.36
CA GLY A 44 6.17 -9.64 -2.98
C GLY A 44 6.34 -10.47 -4.25
N ASP A 45 5.56 -11.54 -4.37
CA ASP A 45 5.68 -12.48 -5.51
C ASP A 45 4.88 -12.04 -6.74
N ASP A 46 4.01 -11.03 -6.59
CA ASP A 46 3.03 -10.53 -7.55
C ASP A 46 3.31 -9.08 -7.98
N VAL A 47 4.53 -8.59 -7.72
CA VAL A 47 4.92 -7.20 -7.99
C VAL A 47 5.19 -6.98 -9.47
N VAL A 48 4.40 -6.10 -10.07
CA VAL A 48 4.56 -5.60 -11.45
C VAL A 48 5.68 -4.55 -11.52
N ALA A 49 5.71 -3.65 -10.54
CA ALA A 49 6.73 -2.61 -10.41
C ALA A 49 6.79 -2.08 -8.97
N GLY A 50 7.95 -1.56 -8.55
CA GLY A 50 8.12 -0.99 -7.21
C GLY A 50 9.07 0.21 -7.21
N TRP A 51 8.87 1.09 -6.25
CA TRP A 51 9.69 2.30 -6.06
C TRP A 51 10.04 2.50 -4.59
N VAL A 52 11.19 3.12 -4.36
CA VAL A 52 11.63 3.59 -3.06
C VAL A 52 11.89 5.09 -3.11
N ALA A 53 11.60 5.77 -2.00
CA ALA A 53 12.15 7.07 -1.69
C ALA A 53 13.36 6.87 -0.78
N THR A 54 14.51 7.47 -1.11
CA THR A 54 15.73 7.35 -0.31
C THR A 54 16.12 8.66 0.37
N ASP A 55 16.86 8.55 1.47
CA ASP A 55 17.42 9.68 2.22
C ASP A 55 18.94 9.76 2.00
N PRO A 56 19.41 10.63 1.08
CA PRO A 56 20.83 10.75 0.77
C PRO A 56 21.67 11.25 1.95
N GLU A 57 21.06 11.99 2.89
CA GLU A 57 21.76 12.50 4.07
C GLU A 57 21.95 11.40 5.13
N ALA A 58 21.14 10.34 5.07
CA ALA A 58 21.22 9.16 5.92
C ALA A 58 21.81 7.93 5.18
N GLY A 59 22.68 8.16 4.19
CA GLY A 59 23.35 7.06 3.47
C GLY A 59 22.43 6.27 2.55
N ASP A 60 21.50 6.95 1.88
CA ASP A 60 20.51 6.38 0.95
C ASP A 60 19.52 5.39 1.60
N GLU A 61 19.24 5.56 2.90
CA GLU A 61 18.23 4.79 3.63
C GLU A 61 16.86 4.85 2.94
N VAL A 62 16.16 3.72 2.87
CA VAL A 62 14.79 3.66 2.33
C VAL A 62 13.83 4.30 3.34
N VAL A 63 13.27 5.45 2.97
CA VAL A 63 12.33 6.23 3.81
C VAL A 63 10.91 6.27 3.25
N GLY A 64 10.67 5.66 2.09
CA GLY A 64 9.33 5.47 1.54
C GLY A 64 9.32 4.36 0.51
N HIS A 65 8.14 3.77 0.30
CA HIS A 65 7.97 2.62 -0.58
C HIS A 65 6.56 2.61 -1.17
N ALA A 66 6.44 2.09 -2.40
CA ALA A 66 5.16 1.76 -3.03
C ALA A 66 5.38 0.67 -4.08
N VAL A 67 4.39 -0.21 -4.26
CA VAL A 67 4.40 -1.22 -5.32
C VAL A 67 3.09 -1.22 -6.11
N LEU A 68 3.18 -1.61 -7.37
CA LEU A 68 2.08 -2.08 -8.19
C LEU A 68 2.07 -3.60 -8.20
N THR A 69 0.90 -4.19 -8.01
CA THR A 69 0.67 -5.63 -8.13
C THR A 69 -0.50 -5.90 -9.06
N ASP A 70 -0.59 -7.13 -9.56
CA ASP A 70 -1.81 -7.58 -10.21
C ASP A 70 -3.00 -7.57 -9.24
N ALA A 71 -4.20 -7.34 -9.79
CA ALA A 71 -5.45 -7.55 -9.07
C ALA A 71 -5.71 -9.05 -8.96
N HIS A 72 -6.01 -9.53 -7.75
CA HIS A 72 -6.27 -10.94 -7.48
C HIS A 72 -7.76 -11.20 -7.32
N ASP A 73 -8.14 -12.46 -7.13
CA ASP A 73 -9.54 -12.79 -6.82
C ASP A 73 -9.80 -12.49 -5.33
N ASP A 74 -10.10 -11.23 -5.03
CA ASP A 74 -10.36 -10.72 -3.68
C ASP A 74 -11.60 -9.80 -3.63
N ALA A 75 -12.09 -9.54 -2.42
CA ALA A 75 -13.31 -8.75 -2.18
C ALA A 75 -13.23 -7.31 -2.69
N ALA A 76 -12.02 -6.74 -2.82
CA ALA A 76 -11.81 -5.42 -3.38
C ALA A 76 -11.94 -5.45 -4.91
N THR A 77 -11.46 -6.51 -5.55
CA THR A 77 -11.45 -6.68 -7.01
C THR A 77 -12.83 -6.71 -7.61
N ASP A 78 -13.77 -7.45 -7.01
CA ASP A 78 -15.17 -7.45 -7.46
C ASP A 78 -15.78 -6.04 -7.45
N GLN A 79 -15.46 -5.25 -6.42
CA GLN A 79 -15.94 -3.88 -6.28
C GLN A 79 -15.30 -2.93 -7.29
N TRP A 80 -13.99 -3.06 -7.56
CA TRP A 80 -13.33 -2.28 -8.61
C TRP A 80 -13.87 -2.60 -10.00
N VAL A 81 -14.07 -3.88 -10.32
CA VAL A 81 -14.66 -4.32 -11.60
C VAL A 81 -16.06 -3.75 -11.77
N ALA A 82 -16.91 -3.87 -10.74
CA ALA A 82 -18.27 -3.32 -10.78
C ALA A 82 -18.29 -1.79 -10.95
N ALA A 83 -17.40 -1.07 -10.25
CA ALA A 83 -17.37 0.39 -10.29
C ALA A 83 -16.77 0.96 -11.60
N THR A 84 -15.81 0.27 -12.19
CA THR A 84 -15.09 0.75 -13.39
C THR A 84 -15.64 0.19 -14.69
N GLY A 85 -16.31 -0.97 -14.66
CA GLY A 85 -16.71 -1.72 -15.85
C GLY A 85 -15.54 -2.36 -16.60
N LEU A 86 -14.33 -2.35 -16.03
CA LEU A 86 -13.11 -2.92 -16.61
C LEU A 86 -12.89 -4.36 -16.14
N ALA A 87 -12.27 -5.18 -16.98
CA ALA A 87 -11.82 -6.51 -16.60
C ALA A 87 -10.67 -6.43 -15.58
N ARG A 88 -10.48 -7.51 -14.80
CA ARG A 88 -9.46 -7.57 -13.74
C ARG A 88 -8.04 -7.30 -14.25
N ASP A 89 -7.68 -7.81 -15.42
CA ASP A 89 -6.37 -7.61 -16.04
C ASP A 89 -6.15 -6.17 -16.55
N GLU A 90 -7.22 -5.39 -16.71
CA GLU A 90 -7.16 -3.95 -17.00
C GLU A 90 -6.97 -3.09 -15.73
N LEU A 91 -7.00 -3.69 -14.53
CA LEU A 91 -6.77 -3.02 -13.24
C LEU A 91 -5.35 -3.32 -12.73
N VAL A 92 -4.72 -2.39 -12.02
CA VAL A 92 -3.46 -2.62 -11.30
C VAL A 92 -3.51 -2.00 -9.91
N VAL A 93 -3.09 -2.74 -8.88
CA VAL A 93 -3.31 -2.35 -7.49
C VAL A 93 -2.10 -1.64 -6.92
N VAL A 94 -2.28 -0.43 -6.39
CA VAL A 94 -1.26 0.25 -5.59
C VAL A 94 -1.30 -0.34 -4.19
N ARG A 95 -0.22 -1.02 -3.78
CA ARG A 95 -0.08 -1.62 -2.45
C ARG A 95 1.15 -1.09 -1.72
N ARG A 96 1.13 -1.22 -0.39
CA ARG A 96 2.25 -0.88 0.50
C ARG A 96 2.83 0.51 0.24
N LEU A 97 1.96 1.50 0.00
CA LEU A 97 2.34 2.91 -0.06
C LEU A 97 2.61 3.41 1.37
N LEU A 98 3.87 3.61 1.69
CA LEU A 98 4.34 3.91 3.05
C LEU A 98 5.41 4.99 3.01
N VAL A 99 5.46 5.82 4.05
CA VAL A 99 6.55 6.75 4.30
C VAL A 99 6.95 6.70 5.77
N HIS A 100 8.25 6.79 6.03
CA HIS A 100 8.77 6.81 7.39
C HIS A 100 8.19 8.01 8.15
N ALA A 101 7.80 7.82 9.42
CA ALA A 101 7.15 8.87 10.22
C ALA A 101 7.95 10.19 10.25
N ARG A 102 9.28 10.09 10.33
CA ARG A 102 10.21 11.25 10.32
C ARG A 102 10.10 12.16 9.10
N ILE A 103 9.56 11.67 7.98
CA ILE A 103 9.44 12.42 6.73
C ILE A 103 7.98 12.70 6.34
N GLN A 104 7.02 12.49 7.24
CA GLN A 104 5.62 12.84 6.97
C GLN A 104 5.44 14.35 6.75
N GLY A 105 4.38 14.73 6.04
CA GLY A 105 4.11 16.14 5.69
C GLY A 105 5.05 16.73 4.62
N THR A 106 6.07 16.00 4.17
CA THR A 106 7.04 16.48 3.15
C THR A 106 6.53 16.38 1.71
N GLY A 107 5.39 15.72 1.50
CA GLY A 107 4.83 15.43 0.18
C GLY A 107 5.38 14.16 -0.49
N THR A 108 6.26 13.41 0.17
CA THR A 108 6.88 12.19 -0.38
C THR A 108 5.84 11.11 -0.71
N GLY A 109 4.85 10.87 0.15
CA GLY A 109 3.79 9.90 -0.11
C GLY A 109 2.96 10.25 -1.37
N ARG A 110 2.68 11.55 -1.58
CA ARG A 110 2.02 12.04 -2.80
C ARG A 110 2.88 11.80 -4.04
N ALA A 111 4.20 12.02 -3.94
CA ALA A 111 5.11 11.82 -5.06
C ALA A 111 5.28 10.33 -5.42
N LEU A 112 5.33 9.44 -4.42
CA LEU A 112 5.33 7.98 -4.64
C LEU A 112 4.04 7.52 -5.31
N LEU A 113 2.88 7.99 -4.82
CA LEU A 113 1.60 7.66 -5.43
C LEU A 113 1.51 8.14 -6.89
N ALA A 114 1.94 9.37 -7.17
CA ALA A 114 1.98 9.90 -8.54
C ALA A 114 2.87 9.03 -9.45
N THR A 115 4.04 8.61 -8.95
CA THR A 115 4.95 7.71 -9.70
C THR A 115 4.29 6.37 -10.02
N ALA A 116 3.58 5.77 -9.06
CA ALA A 116 2.86 4.52 -9.27
C ALA A 116 1.68 4.68 -10.25
N VAL A 117 0.93 5.79 -10.17
CA VAL A 117 -0.17 6.10 -11.10
C VAL A 117 0.34 6.31 -12.53
N ASP A 118 1.44 7.05 -12.70
CA ASP A 118 2.06 7.25 -14.02
C ASP A 118 2.50 5.92 -14.63
N ALA A 119 3.08 5.03 -13.82
CA ALA A 119 3.45 3.69 -14.26
C ALA A 119 2.24 2.81 -14.59
N ALA A 120 1.14 2.88 -13.82
CA ALA A 120 -0.10 2.19 -14.12
C ALA A 120 -0.66 2.61 -15.49
N HIS A 121 -0.69 3.92 -15.77
CA HIS A 121 -1.10 4.43 -17.07
C HIS A 121 -0.15 4.02 -18.20
N ALA A 122 1.16 4.00 -17.97
CA ALA A 122 2.12 3.49 -18.96
C ALA A 122 1.91 2.00 -19.30
N LEU A 123 1.32 1.23 -18.39
CA LEU A 123 0.88 -0.15 -18.63
C LEU A 123 -0.48 -0.26 -19.31
N GLY A 124 -1.18 0.86 -19.53
CA GLY A 124 -2.56 0.87 -20.03
C GLY A 124 -3.58 0.35 -19.01
N ARG A 125 -3.23 0.32 -17.72
CA ARG A 125 -4.08 -0.24 -16.65
C ARG A 125 -4.58 0.85 -15.71
N ARG A 126 -5.79 0.67 -15.18
CA ARG A 126 -6.43 1.57 -14.21
C ARG A 126 -5.81 1.35 -12.82
N PRO A 127 -5.21 2.37 -12.19
CA PRO A 127 -4.76 2.25 -10.82
C PRO A 127 -5.95 2.19 -9.85
N VAL A 128 -5.91 1.22 -8.94
CA VAL A 128 -6.89 0.99 -7.87
C VAL A 128 -6.17 0.71 -6.55
N LEU A 129 -6.85 0.89 -5.42
CA LEU A 129 -6.28 0.58 -4.10
C LEU A 129 -7.38 0.31 -3.08
N ASP A 130 -7.02 -0.40 -2.02
CA ASP A 130 -7.81 -0.56 -0.80
C ASP A 130 -6.98 -0.10 0.41
N MET A 131 -7.64 0.35 1.46
CA MET A 131 -6.98 0.88 2.66
C MET A 131 -7.81 0.66 3.91
N ALA A 132 -7.14 0.55 5.07
CA ALA A 132 -7.84 0.53 6.35
C ALA A 132 -8.54 1.86 6.63
N ASP A 133 -9.77 1.80 7.11
CA ASP A 133 -10.64 2.95 7.40
C ASP A 133 -10.10 3.84 8.53
N ASN A 134 -9.19 3.32 9.36
CA ASN A 134 -8.54 4.04 10.45
C ASN A 134 -7.44 5.03 9.99
N LEU A 135 -7.14 5.11 8.69
CA LEU A 135 -6.10 5.97 8.12
C LEU A 135 -6.68 7.25 7.48
N ALA A 136 -7.34 8.10 8.27
CA ALA A 136 -8.01 9.31 7.79
C ALA A 136 -7.12 10.25 6.93
N GLU A 137 -5.82 10.35 7.24
CA GLU A 137 -4.88 11.15 6.46
C GLU A 137 -4.62 10.57 5.05
N ALA A 138 -4.55 9.24 4.94
CA ALA A 138 -4.38 8.56 3.66
C ALA A 138 -5.62 8.73 2.79
N GLU A 139 -6.82 8.69 3.38
CA GLU A 139 -8.07 8.93 2.66
C GLU A 139 -8.10 10.35 2.04
N VAL A 140 -7.71 11.37 2.80
CA VAL A 140 -7.60 12.75 2.31
C VAL A 140 -6.57 12.85 1.18
N LEU A 141 -5.42 12.17 1.30
CA LEU A 141 -4.42 12.11 0.25
C LEU A 141 -5.01 11.52 -1.03
N TYR A 142 -5.60 10.33 -0.96
CA TYR A 142 -6.11 9.62 -2.13
C TYR A 142 -7.20 10.42 -2.85
N ARG A 143 -8.17 10.96 -2.12
CA ARG A 143 -9.23 11.81 -2.70
C ARG A 143 -8.67 13.04 -3.40
N LYS A 144 -7.69 13.72 -2.79
CA LYS A 144 -7.02 14.90 -3.40
C LYS A 144 -6.18 14.55 -4.62
N THR A 145 -5.75 13.30 -4.74
CA THR A 145 -4.93 12.85 -5.88
C THR A 145 -5.75 12.30 -7.03
N GLY A 146 -7.07 12.16 -6.91
CA GLY A 146 -7.93 11.69 -8.00
C GLY A 146 -8.48 10.27 -7.82
N PHE A 147 -8.48 9.75 -6.59
CA PHE A 147 -9.20 8.53 -6.25
C PHE A 147 -10.59 8.82 -5.67
N GLU A 148 -11.54 7.95 -5.94
CA GLU A 148 -12.89 7.97 -5.36
C GLU A 148 -13.15 6.69 -4.57
N LEU A 149 -13.86 6.83 -3.45
CA LEU A 149 -14.36 5.71 -2.66
C LEU A 149 -15.53 5.06 -3.39
N VAL A 150 -15.40 3.78 -3.74
CA VAL A 150 -16.40 3.03 -4.51
C VAL A 150 -17.03 1.88 -3.72
N GLY A 151 -16.50 1.58 -2.54
CA GLY A 151 -17.07 0.57 -1.66
C GLY A 151 -16.22 0.34 -0.43
N ALA A 152 -16.57 -0.71 0.31
CA ALA A 152 -15.86 -1.15 1.50
C ALA A 152 -16.09 -2.63 1.74
N TYR A 153 -15.18 -3.29 2.45
CA TYR A 153 -15.34 -4.68 2.88
C TYR A 153 -14.65 -4.92 4.22
N ASP A 154 -15.09 -5.99 4.87
CA ASP A 154 -14.53 -6.45 6.13
C ASP A 154 -13.51 -7.56 5.85
N LEU A 155 -12.26 -7.34 6.23
CA LEU A 155 -11.20 -8.34 6.15
C LEU A 155 -11.01 -9.01 7.51
N ASP A 156 -11.19 -10.32 7.54
CA ASP A 156 -10.77 -11.13 8.67
C ASP A 156 -9.28 -11.47 8.52
N LEU A 157 -8.44 -10.80 9.32
CA LEU A 157 -7.00 -11.09 9.30
C LEU A 157 -6.67 -12.44 9.93
N THR A 158 -7.54 -13.05 10.73
CA THR A 158 -7.23 -14.32 11.41
C THR A 158 -7.05 -15.49 10.46
N GLU A 159 -7.60 -15.43 9.24
CA GLU A 159 -7.40 -16.44 8.20
C GLU A 159 -6.01 -16.37 7.53
N HIS A 160 -5.30 -15.24 7.66
CA HIS A 160 -4.02 -14.99 7.00
C HIS A 160 -2.83 -14.84 7.97
N LEU A 161 -3.08 -15.02 9.28
CA LEU A 161 -2.03 -15.02 10.29
C LEU A 161 -1.33 -16.38 10.36
N PRO A 162 0.01 -16.42 10.51
CA PRO A 162 0.68 -17.64 10.91
C PRO A 162 0.13 -18.11 12.26
N PRO A 163 0.00 -19.43 12.50
CA PRO A 163 -0.40 -19.94 13.80
C PRO A 163 0.54 -19.39 14.89
N GLY A 164 -0.02 -18.68 15.87
CA GLY A 164 0.74 -18.15 17.02
C GLY A 164 1.31 -16.73 16.84
N SER A 165 0.91 -15.96 15.82
CA SER A 165 1.19 -14.53 15.80
C SER A 165 0.42 -13.80 16.91
N ASP A 166 1.15 -13.25 17.87
CA ASP A 166 0.58 -12.44 18.94
C ASP A 166 0.21 -11.06 18.36
N LEU A 167 -1.09 -10.78 18.25
CA LEU A 167 -1.57 -9.45 17.88
C LEU A 167 -1.28 -8.56 19.08
N ALA A 168 -0.28 -7.68 19.00
CA ALA A 168 0.16 -6.82 20.09
C ALA A 168 -1.01 -6.41 20.99
N ASP A 169 -1.04 -7.01 22.19
CA ASP A 169 -2.05 -6.75 23.21
C ASP A 169 -1.79 -5.36 23.77
N GLY A 170 -2.55 -4.37 23.30
CA GLY A 170 -2.78 -3.16 24.06
C GLY A 170 -3.65 -3.50 25.26
N ASP A 171 -3.00 -3.72 26.41
CA ASP A 171 -3.56 -3.76 27.76
C ASP A 171 -4.99 -4.34 27.90
N ALA A 172 -5.10 -5.68 27.90
CA ALA A 172 -6.26 -6.36 28.43
C ALA A 172 -5.85 -7.60 29.24
N VAL A 173 -5.82 -7.47 30.56
CA VAL A 173 -5.69 -8.60 31.48
C VAL A 173 -7.02 -9.36 31.51
N GLY A 174 -7.10 -10.49 30.80
CA GLY A 174 -8.22 -11.44 30.92
C GLY A 174 -8.21 -12.54 29.85
N PRO A 175 -8.66 -13.78 30.15
CA PRO A 175 -8.63 -14.87 29.18
C PRO A 175 -9.86 -14.78 28.28
N GLU A 176 -9.76 -14.09 27.14
CA GLU A 176 -10.75 -14.18 26.05
C GLU A 176 -10.10 -14.80 24.81
N VAL A 177 -10.23 -16.12 24.71
CA VAL A 177 -10.02 -16.87 23.48
C VAL A 177 -11.06 -16.43 22.45
N GLY A 178 -10.61 -15.92 21.30
CA GLY A 178 -11.42 -15.89 20.06
C GLY A 178 -12.13 -14.59 19.70
N ARG A 179 -11.50 -13.41 19.83
CA ARG A 179 -11.99 -12.22 19.11
C ARG A 179 -11.39 -12.14 17.72
N THR A 180 -12.18 -12.50 16.72
CA THR A 180 -11.96 -12.11 15.31
C THR A 180 -11.72 -10.60 15.25
N ARG A 181 -10.54 -10.16 14.82
CA ARG A 181 -10.28 -8.74 14.53
C ARG A 181 -10.59 -8.48 13.06
N THR A 182 -11.85 -8.21 12.77
CA THR A 182 -12.30 -7.71 11.49
C THR A 182 -11.75 -6.30 11.27
N HIS A 183 -11.09 -6.07 10.14
CA HIS A 183 -10.61 -4.76 9.73
C HIS A 183 -11.48 -4.24 8.59
N HIS A 184 -12.04 -3.05 8.76
CA HIS A 184 -12.86 -2.42 7.74
C HIS A 184 -11.95 -1.71 6.73
N LEU A 185 -12.07 -2.10 5.46
CA LEU A 185 -11.25 -1.60 4.36
C LEU A 185 -12.12 -0.79 3.40
N HIS A 186 -11.66 0.42 3.07
CA HIS A 186 -12.21 1.26 2.02
C HIS A 186 -11.61 0.86 0.66
N VAL A 187 -12.47 0.77 -0.36
CA VAL A 187 -12.11 0.41 -1.73
C VAL A 187 -12.16 1.67 -2.59
N LEU A 188 -11.03 2.01 -3.23
CA LEU A 188 -10.88 3.22 -4.01
C LEU A 188 -10.44 2.92 -5.46
N THR A 189 -10.97 3.70 -6.41
CA THR A 189 -10.56 3.65 -7.83
C THR A 189 -10.14 5.01 -8.33
N TRP A 190 -9.23 5.05 -9.29
CA TRP A 190 -8.81 6.29 -9.93
C TRP A 190 -9.88 6.86 -10.87
N ILE A 191 -10.25 8.12 -10.66
CA ILE A 191 -11.19 8.91 -11.47
C ILE A 191 -10.53 10.14 -12.11
N GLY A 192 -9.25 10.39 -11.82
CA GLY A 192 -8.48 11.48 -12.42
C GLY A 192 -8.29 11.32 -13.94
N PRO A 193 -7.86 12.37 -14.65
CA PRO A 193 -7.61 12.30 -16.08
C PRO A 193 -6.61 11.17 -16.37
N GLN A 194 -6.91 10.35 -17.38
CA GLN A 194 -5.92 9.43 -17.94
C GLN A 194 -4.75 10.26 -18.45
N VAL A 195 -3.50 9.80 -18.25
CA VAL A 195 -2.37 10.42 -18.95
C VAL A 195 -2.70 10.33 -20.44
N PRO A 196 -2.73 11.44 -21.19
CA PRO A 196 -3.04 11.39 -22.61
C PRO A 196 -2.05 10.46 -23.30
N ASP A 197 -2.55 9.60 -24.19
CA ASP A 197 -1.75 8.68 -24.99
C ASP A 197 -0.50 9.40 -25.51
N ARG A 198 0.67 9.07 -24.94
CA ARG A 198 1.93 9.43 -25.58
C ARG A 198 2.13 8.44 -26.72
N HIS A 199 1.49 8.72 -27.85
CA HIS A 199 1.88 8.08 -29.10
C HIS A 199 3.31 8.53 -29.46
N PRO A 200 4.19 7.61 -29.91
CA PRO A 200 5.58 7.91 -30.24
C PRO A 200 5.74 8.91 -31.40
#